data_AF-A0A815N5D8-F1
#
_entry.id   AF-A0A815N5D8-F1
#
_cell.length_a   1.000
_cell.length_b   1.000
_cell.length_c   1.000
_cell.angle_alpha   90.00
_cell.angle_beta   90.00
_cell.angle_gamma   90.00
#
_symmetry.space_group_name_H-M   'P 1'
#
loop_
_entity.id
_entity.type
_entity.pdbx_description
1 polymer ?
#
loop_
_entity_poly.entity_id
_entity_poly.type
_entity_poly.pdbx_seq_one_letter_code
_entity_poly.pdbx_strand_id
1 'polypeptide(L)'
;MLSTNQYRAHCIDLEGLDGCESVRRAYYNLGNLIISLELKNQSDIINILDRYWPSTIIYQLAKLNENNQIKISWPNYLVQPALIIYNYVDEIERC
;
A
#
# COMPACT_ATOMS: atom_id res chain seq x y z
N MET A 1 23.03 15.78 -20.88
CA MET A 1 23.22 14.46 -20.23
C MET A 1 21.93 14.11 -19.54
N LEU A 2 21.12 13.21 -20.12
CA LEU A 2 19.92 12.69 -19.45
C LEU A 2 20.41 11.71 -18.40
N SER A 3 20.24 12.04 -17.11
CA SER A 3 20.47 11.09 -16.03
C SER A 3 19.56 9.89 -16.26
N THR A 4 20.13 8.69 -16.30
CA THR A 4 19.36 7.46 -16.26
C THR A 4 18.46 7.49 -15.02
N ASN A 5 17.15 7.65 -15.22
CA ASN A 5 16.19 7.59 -14.12
C ASN A 5 16.33 6.22 -13.45
N GLN A 6 16.72 6.23 -12.17
CA GLN A 6 16.87 5.01 -11.40
C GLN A 6 15.50 4.67 -10.80
N TYR A 7 14.97 3.48 -11.14
CA TYR A 7 13.68 3.00 -10.66
C TYR A 7 13.91 1.86 -9.65
N ARG A 8 13.09 1.82 -8.60
CA ARG A 8 13.09 0.72 -7.63
C ARG A 8 11.67 0.23 -7.38
N ALA A 9 11.43 -1.05 -7.62
CA ALA A 9 10.19 -1.71 -7.26
C ALA A 9 10.32 -2.34 -5.87
N HIS A 10 9.31 -2.14 -5.02
CA HIS A 10 9.20 -2.81 -3.73
C HIS A 10 7.93 -3.66 -3.73
N CYS A 11 8.10 -4.96 -3.49
CA CYS A 11 7.02 -5.91 -3.30
C CYS A 11 7.06 -6.39 -1.85
N ILE A 12 5.92 -6.32 -1.16
CA ILE A 12 5.77 -6.94 0.16
C ILE A 12 4.95 -8.21 -0.05
N ASP A 13 5.62 -9.31 -0.38
CA ASP A 13 4.99 -10.63 -0.44
C ASP A 13 4.87 -11.21 0.97
N LEU A 14 3.63 -11.43 1.40
CA LEU A 14 3.29 -12.17 2.61
C LEU A 14 2.68 -13.54 2.28
N GLU A 15 2.91 -14.05 1.06
CA GLU A 15 2.48 -15.39 0.67
C GLU A 15 3.08 -16.43 1.64
N GLY A 16 2.21 -17.22 2.28
CA GLY A 16 2.61 -18.22 3.27
C GLY A 16 2.38 -17.85 4.75
N LEU A 17 1.92 -16.62 5.04
CA LEU A 17 1.34 -16.33 6.36
C LEU A 17 -0.11 -16.82 6.41
N ASP A 18 -0.28 -18.14 6.59
CA ASP A 18 -1.56 -18.81 6.98
C ASP A 18 -2.02 -18.42 8.41
N GLY A 19 -1.53 -17.29 8.91
CA GLY A 19 -1.84 -16.77 10.24
C GLY A 19 -3.15 -16.00 10.28
N CYS A 20 -3.70 -15.90 11.49
CA CYS A 20 -4.87 -15.08 11.82
C CYS A 20 -4.80 -13.72 11.11
N GLU A 21 -5.90 -13.30 10.52
CA GLU A 21 -5.98 -12.10 9.68
C GLU A 21 -5.44 -10.82 10.36
N SER A 22 -5.60 -10.72 11.68
CA SER A 22 -5.06 -9.64 12.50
C SER A 22 -3.54 -9.53 12.40
N VAL A 23 -2.84 -10.67 12.34
CA VAL A 23 -1.39 -10.76 12.19
C VAL A 23 -0.98 -10.27 10.81
N ARG A 24 -1.60 -10.79 9.75
CA ARG A 24 -1.32 -10.34 8.37
C ARG A 24 -1.53 -8.83 8.19
N ARG A 25 -2.59 -8.26 8.80
CA ARG A 25 -2.82 -6.81 8.81
C ARG A 25 -1.74 -6.04 9.55
N ALA A 26 -1.28 -6.55 10.70
CA ALA A 26 -0.18 -5.94 11.43
C ALA A 26 1.09 -5.88 10.57
N TYR A 27 1.39 -6.95 9.82
CA TYR A 27 2.50 -6.97 8.86
C TYR A 27 2.35 -5.95 7.74
N TYR A 28 1.17 -5.84 7.11
CA TYR A 28 0.95 -4.80 6.08
C TYR A 28 1.13 -3.38 6.63
N ASN A 29 0.59 -3.09 7.82
CA ASN A 29 0.76 -1.78 8.45
C ASN A 29 2.22 -1.49 8.79
N LEU A 30 2.94 -2.49 9.32
CA LEU A 30 4.36 -2.38 9.65
C LEU A 30 5.21 -2.17 8.39
N GLY A 31 4.95 -2.95 7.35
CA GLY A 31 5.62 -2.81 6.05
C GLY A 31 5.42 -1.41 5.47
N ASN A 32 4.19 -0.90 5.50
CA ASN A 32 3.88 0.47 5.06
C ASN A 32 4.67 1.54 5.84
N LEU A 33 4.84 1.33 7.14
CA LEU A 33 5.61 2.24 8.01
C LEU A 33 7.12 2.18 7.71
N ILE A 34 7.68 0.97 7.59
CA ILE A 34 9.11 0.80 7.30
C ILE A 34 9.45 1.46 5.97
N ILE A 35 8.70 1.15 4.90
CA ILE A 35 8.99 1.74 3.58
C ILE A 35 8.77 3.26 3.59
N SER A 36 7.80 3.78 4.34
CA SER A 36 7.62 5.23 4.53
C SER A 36 8.88 5.89 5.11
N LEU A 37 9.48 5.28 6.13
CA LEU A 37 10.70 5.79 6.76
C LEU A 37 11.89 5.75 5.80
N GLU A 38 12.00 4.70 4.98
CA GLU A 38 13.03 4.60 3.95
C GLU A 38 12.86 5.68 2.87
N LEU A 39 11.63 5.88 2.39
CA LEU A 39 11.32 6.86 1.34
C LEU A 39 11.52 8.30 1.79
N LYS A 40 11.31 8.63 3.08
CA LYS A 40 11.57 9.99 3.61
C LYS A 40 13.03 10.42 3.45
N ASN A 41 13.95 9.47 3.37
CA ASN A 41 15.38 9.73 3.24
C ASN A 41 15.87 9.64 1.78
N GLN A 42 14.97 9.50 0.79
CA GLN A 42 15.30 9.35 -0.62
C GLN A 42 14.55 10.40 -1.47
N SER A 43 15.27 11.26 -2.20
CA SER A 43 14.66 12.27 -3.07
C SER A 43 14.80 11.99 -4.57
N ASP A 44 15.77 11.16 -4.98
CA ASP A 44 16.24 11.13 -6.37
C ASP A 44 15.85 9.83 -7.11
N ILE A 45 15.10 8.94 -6.46
CA ILE A 45 14.73 7.62 -7.00
C ILE A 45 13.21 7.52 -7.10
N ILE A 46 12.73 7.10 -8.28
CA ILE A 46 11.32 6.79 -8.47
C ILE A 46 11.06 5.41 -7.87
N ASN A 47 10.27 5.39 -6.80
CA ASN A 47 9.88 4.17 -6.10
C ASN A 47 8.48 3.75 -6.53
N ILE A 48 8.36 2.52 -7.00
CA ILE A 48 7.09 1.88 -7.38
C ILE A 48 6.78 0.85 -6.30
N LEU A 49 5.59 0.95 -5.70
CA LEU A 49 5.14 0.04 -4.65
C LEU A 49 3.99 -0.82 -5.19
N ASP A 50 4.13 -2.13 -5.10
CA ASP A 50 2.98 -3.03 -5.29
C ASP A 50 2.22 -3.14 -3.98
N ARG A 51 1.06 -2.46 -3.94
CA ARG A 51 0.21 -2.22 -2.77
C ARG A 51 0.86 -1.30 -1.72
N TYR A 52 0.02 -0.54 -1.04
CA TYR A 52 0.43 0.35 0.05
C TYR A 52 -0.76 0.59 1.00
N TRP A 53 -0.76 1.72 1.72
CA TRP A 53 -1.83 2.09 2.65
C TRP A 53 -3.25 1.99 2.07
N PRO A 54 -3.56 2.44 0.83
CA PRO A 54 -4.91 2.33 0.29
C PRO A 54 -5.43 0.89 0.25
N SER A 55 -4.59 -0.08 -0.16
CA SER A 55 -4.98 -1.48 -0.20
C SER A 55 -5.29 -2.00 1.21
N THR A 56 -4.46 -1.66 2.20
CA THR A 56 -4.66 -2.07 3.59
C THR A 56 -5.97 -1.53 4.17
N ILE A 57 -6.32 -0.28 3.86
CA ILE A 57 -7.56 0.34 4.34
C ILE A 57 -8.77 -0.25 3.64
N ILE A 58 -8.76 -0.43 2.32
CA ILE A 58 -9.90 -0.99 1.57
C ILE A 58 -10.28 -2.37 2.12
N TYR A 59 -9.30 -3.24 2.39
CA TYR A 59 -9.58 -4.55 3.00
C TYR A 59 -10.20 -4.45 4.40
N GLN A 60 -9.88 -3.39 5.16
CA GLN A 60 -10.49 -3.15 6.47
C GLN A 60 -11.92 -2.62 6.33
N LEU A 61 -12.15 -1.68 5.42
CA LEU A 61 -13.47 -1.11 5.17
C LEU A 61 -14.44 -2.15 4.64
N ALA A 62 -14.00 -3.03 3.74
CA ALA A 62 -14.82 -4.11 3.19
C ALA A 62 -15.36 -5.07 4.26
N LYS A 63 -14.80 -5.05 5.48
CA LYS A 63 -15.25 -5.86 6.63
C LYS A 63 -16.15 -5.10 7.59
N LEU A 64 -16.24 -3.78 7.46
CA LEU A 64 -17.07 -2.95 8.32
C LEU A 64 -18.47 -2.89 7.71
N ASN A 65 -19.49 -3.04 8.55
CA ASN A 65 -20.89 -2.98 8.11
C ASN A 65 -21.20 -1.59 7.52
N GLU A 66 -22.07 -1.56 6.50
CA GLU A 66 -22.37 -0.42 5.61
C GLU A 66 -22.81 0.88 6.32
N ASN A 67 -23.14 0.82 7.61
CA ASN A 67 -23.70 1.96 8.35
C ASN A 67 -22.68 2.92 8.95
N ASN A 68 -21.37 2.65 8.82
CA ASN A 68 -20.34 3.54 9.36
C ASN A 68 -19.84 4.50 8.29
N GLN A 69 -20.20 5.78 8.40
CA GLN A 69 -19.53 6.86 7.68
C GLN A 69 -18.12 7.04 8.25
N ILE A 70 -17.14 6.38 7.65
CA ILE A 70 -15.75 6.45 8.10
C ILE A 70 -15.08 7.59 7.34
N LYS A 71 -14.70 8.64 8.06
CA LYS A 71 -13.84 9.68 7.51
C LYS A 71 -12.42 9.15 7.43
N ILE A 72 -11.91 8.98 6.22
CA ILE A 72 -10.58 8.46 5.95
C ILE A 72 -9.69 9.61 5.51
N SER A 73 -8.59 9.80 6.21
CA SER A 73 -7.54 10.75 5.84
C SER A 73 -6.20 10.03 5.73
N TRP A 74 -5.33 10.53 4.87
CA TRP A 74 -3.96 10.02 4.77
C TRP A 74 -3.26 10.14 6.13
N PRO A 75 -2.55 9.10 6.62
CA PRO A 75 -1.90 9.19 7.92
C PRO A 75 -0.64 10.06 7.84
N ASN A 76 -0.47 10.98 8.79
CA ASN A 76 0.66 11.92 8.81
C ASN A 76 2.05 11.25 8.91
N TYR A 77 2.11 10.00 9.38
CA TYR A 77 3.35 9.25 9.53
C TYR A 77 3.75 8.48 8.25
N LEU A 78 2.83 8.33 7.29
CA LEU A 78 3.11 7.68 6.01
C LEU A 78 3.44 8.71 4.93
N VAL A 79 4.48 8.45 4.15
CA VAL A 79 4.77 9.22 2.94
C VAL A 79 3.60 9.10 1.98
N GLN A 80 3.08 10.23 1.52
CA GLN A 80 2.05 10.24 0.50
C GLN A 80 2.71 10.08 -0.88
N PRO A 81 2.33 9.06 -1.67
CA PRO A 81 2.81 8.93 -3.04
C PRO A 81 2.43 10.13 -3.89
N ALA A 82 3.31 10.49 -4.83
CA ALA A 82 3.00 11.50 -5.84
C ALA A 82 1.90 11.05 -6.82
N LEU A 83 1.78 9.73 -7.03
CA LEU A 83 0.78 9.11 -7.90
C LEU A 83 0.31 7.78 -7.30
N ILE A 84 -0.99 7.52 -7.39
CA ILE A 84 -1.60 6.23 -7.06
C ILE A 84 -2.31 5.73 -8.31
N ILE A 85 -1.96 4.53 -8.76
CA ILE A 85 -2.61 3.85 -9.88
C ILE A 85 -3.50 2.75 -9.30
N TYR A 86 -4.80 2.83 -9.58
CA TYR A 86 -5.76 1.80 -9.21
C TYR A 86 -6.15 1.02 -10.46
N ASN A 87 -5.78 -0.25 -10.50
CA ASN A 87 -6.20 -1.16 -11.56
C ASN A 87 -7.58 -1.71 -11.18
N TYR A 88 -8.63 -1.10 -11.73
CA TYR A 88 -9.97 -1.64 -11.65
C TYR A 88 -10.07 -2.88 -12.54
N VAL A 89 -10.60 -3.96 -11.99
CA VAL A 89 -10.84 -5.22 -12.71
C VAL A 89 -12.29 -5.58 -12.47
N ASP A 90 -13.05 -5.77 -13.54
CA ASP A 90 -14.41 -6.31 -13.44
C ASP A 90 -14.32 -7.75 -12.92
N GLU A 91 -15.18 -8.12 -11.97
CA GLU A 91 -15.20 -9.46 -11.40
C GLU A 91 -15.50 -10.54 -12.45
N ILE A 92 -16.18 -10.16 -13.53
CA ILE A 92 -16.47 -11.06 -14.67
C ILE A 92 -15.18 -11.47 -15.39
N GLU A 93 -14.16 -10.62 -15.38
CA GLU A 93 -12.87 -10.85 -16.06
C GLU A 93 -11.83 -11.57 -15.18
N ARG A 94 -12.18 -11.90 -13.92
CA ARG A 94 -11.29 -12.60 -12.98
C ARG A 94 -11.33 -14.14 -13.07
N CYS A 95 -12.24 -14.71 -13.85
CA CYS A 95 -12.43 -16.16 -14.00
C CYS A 95 -11.52 -16.78 -15.06
#